data_AF-A0A0D2LWS0-F1
#
_entry.id   AF-A0A0D2LWS0-F1
#
_cell.length_a   1.000
_cell.length_b   1.000
_cell.length_c   1.000
_cell.angle_alpha   90.00
_cell.angle_beta   90.00
_cell.angle_gamma   90.00
#
_symmetry.space_group_name_H-M   'P 1'
#
loop_
_entity.id
_entity.type
_entity.pdbx_description
1 polymer ?
#
loop_
_entity_poly.entity_id
_entity_poly.type
_entity_poly.pdbx_seq_one_letter_code
_entity_poly.pdbx_strand_id
1 'polypeptide(L)'
;MEVKVDSVRVSQGSSVVYLRILDGSGYVIPVHIGEAESNALLKEINKQRQSRPLTHDMAKNMVQAVGYRVTKIRVTDIISNTYYARIHLGRVSGAPGAPPTDEVDVDARPSDAINLAVRFGAPMYCSKKIAEAASIPPAEQLGAAAAAAAALAAGAARGGRGLESNAEIVRSVREALSSYDDPTVMYQLQKELAIKEERFEDARAFHEHIVHEMTHNRLLRMVVAMETALADGRYDEAAKLRDEYRRVITEEALHAHKSSGGGSGGAAQGKEEQR
;
A
#
# COMPACT_ATOMS: atom_id res chain seq x y z
N MET A 1 -10.45 -21.35 -8.19
CA MET A 1 -9.68 -21.20 -9.46
C MET A 1 -8.22 -21.48 -9.18
N GLU A 2 -7.53 -22.19 -10.07
CA GLU A 2 -6.11 -22.47 -9.92
C GLU A 2 -5.29 -21.26 -10.37
N VAL A 3 -4.22 -20.95 -9.64
CA VAL A 3 -3.35 -19.80 -9.89
C VAL A 3 -1.89 -20.18 -9.85
N LYS A 4 -1.04 -19.42 -10.56
CA LYS A 4 0.42 -19.59 -10.56
C LYS A 4 1.12 -18.25 -10.44
N VAL A 5 2.29 -18.23 -9.79
CA VAL A 5 3.13 -17.03 -9.76
C VAL A 5 3.64 -16.74 -11.17
N ASP A 6 3.36 -15.54 -11.66
CA ASP A 6 3.77 -15.06 -12.98
C ASP A 6 5.01 -14.17 -12.89
N SER A 7 4.92 -13.11 -12.08
CA SER A 7 6.03 -12.18 -11.87
C SER A 7 6.00 -11.59 -10.47
N VAL A 8 7.18 -11.20 -9.99
CA VAL A 8 7.37 -10.49 -8.72
C VAL A 8 8.02 -9.14 -9.05
N ARG A 9 7.42 -8.05 -8.55
CA ARG A 9 7.94 -6.69 -8.69
C ARG A 9 8.26 -6.15 -7.30
N VAL A 10 9.50 -5.73 -7.11
CA VAL A 10 9.98 -5.10 -5.87
C VAL A 10 10.38 -3.68 -6.24
N SER A 11 9.76 -2.69 -5.61
CA SER A 11 10.09 -1.27 -5.69
C SER A 11 10.39 -0.75 -4.29
N GLN A 12 11.07 0.41 -4.17
CA GLN A 12 11.37 1.01 -2.87
C GLN A 12 10.08 1.25 -2.09
N GLY A 13 9.90 0.49 -1.00
CA GLY A 13 8.73 0.59 -0.11
C GLY A 13 7.48 -0.18 -0.55
N SER A 14 7.47 -0.87 -1.70
CA SER A 14 6.31 -1.67 -2.13
C SER A 14 6.71 -2.88 -2.98
N SER A 15 6.21 -4.05 -2.59
CA SER A 15 6.40 -5.28 -3.34
C SER A 15 5.07 -5.94 -3.70
N VAL A 16 4.97 -6.39 -4.95
CA VAL A 16 3.75 -6.96 -5.53
C VAL A 16 4.08 -8.27 -6.23
N VAL A 17 3.31 -9.31 -5.93
CA VAL A 17 3.34 -10.59 -6.62
C VAL A 17 2.12 -10.68 -7.52
N TYR A 18 2.33 -11.00 -8.80
CA TYR A 18 1.25 -11.23 -9.75
C TYR A 18 0.97 -12.73 -9.85
N LEU A 19 -0.26 -13.11 -9.49
CA LEU A 19 -0.76 -14.48 -9.60
C LEU A 19 -1.63 -14.63 -10.84
N ARG A 20 -1.17 -15.35 -11.85
CA ARG A 20 -1.92 -15.64 -13.07
C ARG A 20 -2.95 -16.74 -12.83
N ILE A 21 -4.18 -16.52 -13.30
CA ILE A 21 -5.27 -17.51 -13.27
C ILE A 21 -5.07 -18.49 -14.44
N LEU A 22 -5.17 -19.79 -14.16
CA LEU A 22 -4.94 -20.87 -15.15
C LEU A 22 -6.21 -21.29 -15.91
N ASP A 23 -7.20 -20.39 -16.07
CA ASP A 23 -8.45 -20.63 -16.79
C ASP A 23 -8.38 -20.27 -18.29
N GLY A 24 -7.19 -19.89 -18.78
CA GLY A 24 -6.98 -19.44 -20.16
C GLY A 24 -7.34 -17.98 -20.43
N SER A 25 -7.88 -17.26 -19.43
CA SER A 25 -8.29 -15.85 -19.58
C SER A 25 -7.10 -14.88 -19.58
N GLY A 26 -5.94 -15.31 -19.05
CA GLY A 26 -4.74 -14.48 -18.93
C GLY A 26 -4.79 -13.43 -17.82
N TYR A 27 -5.87 -13.38 -17.04
CA TYR A 27 -6.01 -12.46 -15.91
C TYR A 27 -5.00 -12.78 -14.81
N VAL A 28 -4.54 -11.72 -14.13
CA VAL A 28 -3.61 -11.78 -13.01
C VAL A 28 -4.20 -11.11 -11.77
N ILE A 29 -3.82 -11.57 -10.58
CA ILE A 29 -4.24 -11.02 -9.30
C ILE A 29 -3.01 -10.40 -8.64
N PRO A 30 -2.96 -9.07 -8.43
CA PRO A 30 -1.88 -8.43 -7.72
C PRO A 30 -2.04 -8.64 -6.21
N VAL A 31 -1.03 -9.24 -5.58
CA VAL A 31 -0.98 -9.44 -4.12
C VAL A 31 0.17 -8.62 -3.56
N HIS A 32 -0.16 -7.61 -2.76
CA HIS A 32 0.83 -6.81 -2.04
C HIS A 32 1.41 -7.63 -0.89
N ILE A 33 2.73 -7.73 -0.85
CA ILE A 33 3.46 -8.44 0.20
C ILE A 33 4.66 -7.61 0.66
N GLY A 34 5.23 -7.95 1.82
CA GLY A 34 6.40 -7.25 2.32
C GLY A 34 7.65 -7.49 1.46
N GLU A 35 8.62 -6.60 1.59
CA GLU A 35 9.90 -6.67 0.87
C GLU A 35 10.68 -7.94 1.22
N ALA A 36 10.74 -8.28 2.51
CA ALA A 36 11.44 -9.47 3.00
C ALA A 36 10.85 -10.76 2.39
N GLU A 37 9.53 -10.89 2.37
CA GLU A 37 8.82 -12.06 1.82
C GLU A 37 8.98 -12.14 0.29
N SER A 38 8.99 -11.00 -0.39
CA SER A 38 9.20 -10.91 -1.85
C SER A 38 10.61 -11.33 -2.24
N ASN A 39 11.60 -10.85 -1.50
CA ASN A 39 13.00 -11.19 -1.71
C ASN A 39 13.23 -12.69 -1.46
N ALA A 40 12.60 -13.27 -0.43
CA ALA A 40 12.66 -14.71 -0.18
C ALA A 40 12.01 -15.55 -1.28
N LEU A 41 10.92 -15.06 -1.88
CA LEU A 41 10.25 -15.70 -3.00
C LEU A 41 11.10 -15.62 -4.27
N LEU A 42 11.65 -14.44 -4.58
CA LEU A 42 12.47 -14.20 -5.77
C LEU A 42 13.73 -15.08 -5.76
N LYS A 43 14.38 -15.25 -4.59
CA LYS A 43 15.52 -16.16 -4.42
C LYS A 43 15.16 -17.61 -4.76
N GLU A 44 13.98 -18.07 -4.34
CA GLU A 44 13.50 -19.42 -4.63
C GLU A 44 13.15 -19.60 -6.12
N ILE A 45 12.45 -18.64 -6.72
CA ILE A 45 12.12 -18.65 -8.15
C ILE A 45 13.39 -18.71 -9.00
N ASN A 46 14.41 -17.94 -8.62
CA ASN A 46 15.72 -17.93 -9.27
C ASN A 46 16.60 -19.14 -8.89
N LYS A 47 16.09 -20.06 -8.04
CA LYS A 47 16.79 -21.25 -7.53
C LYS A 47 18.16 -20.93 -6.92
N GLN A 48 18.29 -19.78 -6.27
CA GLN A 48 19.52 -19.34 -5.64
C GLN A 48 19.71 -20.05 -4.29
N ARG A 49 20.48 -21.14 -4.30
CA ARG A 49 20.82 -21.88 -3.09
C ARG A 49 21.64 -21.02 -2.14
N GLN A 50 21.14 -20.83 -0.93
CA GLN A 50 21.86 -20.15 0.15
C GLN A 50 22.68 -21.17 0.94
N SER A 51 23.79 -20.73 1.55
CA SER A 51 24.64 -21.58 2.41
C SER A 51 23.94 -22.01 3.71
N ARG A 52 22.93 -21.23 4.14
CA ARG A 52 22.09 -21.49 5.31
C ARG A 52 20.62 -21.37 4.92
N PRO A 53 19.72 -22.18 5.52
CA PRO A 53 18.29 -22.10 5.24
C PRO A 53 17.72 -20.75 5.68
N LEU A 54 16.91 -20.13 4.81
CA LEU A 54 16.10 -18.96 5.17
C LEU A 54 14.87 -19.40 5.97
N THR A 55 14.10 -18.44 6.50
CA THR A 55 12.90 -18.71 7.33
C THR A 55 11.91 -19.66 6.65
N HIS A 56 11.65 -19.47 5.36
CA HIS A 56 10.74 -20.32 4.59
C HIS A 56 11.33 -21.72 4.30
N ASP A 57 12.65 -21.83 4.19
CA ASP A 57 13.34 -23.12 4.02
C ASP A 57 13.32 -23.89 5.34
N MET A 58 13.55 -23.19 6.45
CA MET A 58 13.41 -23.75 7.80
C MET A 58 11.98 -24.24 8.03
N ALA A 59 10.96 -23.45 7.67
CA ALA A 59 9.56 -23.87 7.77
C ALA A 59 9.26 -25.12 6.93
N LYS A 60 9.77 -25.21 5.70
CA LYS A 60 9.68 -26.43 4.88
C LYS A 60 10.32 -27.62 5.58
N ASN A 61 11.53 -27.46 6.11
CA ASN A 61 12.25 -28.54 6.79
C ASN A 61 11.50 -29.00 8.04
N MET A 62 10.90 -28.08 8.80
CA MET A 62 10.08 -28.41 9.97
C MET A 62 8.85 -29.23 9.58
N VAL A 63 8.10 -28.80 8.55
CA VAL A 63 6.92 -29.53 8.06
C VAL A 63 7.29 -30.94 7.61
N GLN A 64 8.41 -31.09 6.90
CA GLN A 64 8.92 -32.40 6.47
C GLN A 64 9.38 -33.26 7.65
N ALA A 65 10.04 -32.68 8.66
CA ALA A 65 10.52 -33.41 9.84
C ALA A 65 9.37 -34.02 10.66
N VAL A 66 8.20 -33.36 10.69
CA VAL A 66 6.99 -33.86 11.35
C VAL A 66 6.20 -34.86 10.47
N GLY A 67 6.68 -35.14 9.25
CA GLY A 67 6.07 -36.10 8.33
C GLY A 67 4.85 -35.56 7.59
N TYR A 68 4.75 -34.24 7.43
CA TYR A 68 3.70 -33.59 6.64
C TYR A 68 4.26 -33.00 5.34
N ARG A 69 3.36 -32.73 4.40
CA ARG A 69 3.65 -31.99 3.17
C ARG A 69 2.53 -31.01 2.89
N VAL A 70 2.87 -29.83 2.37
CA VAL A 70 1.87 -28.90 1.82
C VAL A 70 1.22 -29.55 0.59
N THR A 71 -0.09 -29.83 0.68
CA THR A 71 -0.87 -30.43 -0.41
C THR A 71 -1.40 -29.36 -1.36
N LYS A 72 -1.86 -28.24 -0.81
CA LYS A 72 -2.37 -27.09 -1.57
C LYS A 72 -2.38 -25.84 -0.69
N ILE A 73 -2.43 -24.68 -1.32
CA ILE A 73 -2.78 -23.43 -0.63
C ILE A 73 -4.07 -22.85 -1.23
N ARG A 74 -4.83 -22.15 -0.40
CA ARG A 74 -6.06 -21.47 -0.81
C ARG A 74 -6.04 -20.03 -0.33
N VAL A 75 -6.11 -19.06 -1.24
CA VAL A 75 -6.46 -17.68 -0.89
C VAL A 75 -7.98 -17.63 -0.78
N THR A 76 -8.49 -17.45 0.45
CA THR A 76 -9.91 -17.65 0.75
C THR A 76 -10.69 -16.36 0.61
N ASP A 77 -10.26 -15.30 1.31
CA ASP A 77 -11.04 -14.08 1.49
C ASP A 77 -10.16 -12.82 1.43
N ILE A 78 -10.82 -11.69 1.21
CA ILE A 78 -10.23 -10.36 1.32
C ILE A 78 -11.13 -9.53 2.24
N ILE A 79 -10.57 -8.99 3.31
CA ILE A 79 -11.29 -8.13 4.27
C ILE A 79 -10.45 -6.88 4.47
N SER A 80 -11.04 -5.70 4.24
CA SER A 80 -10.35 -4.41 4.40
C SER A 80 -8.98 -4.36 3.71
N ASN A 81 -8.94 -4.80 2.45
CA ASN A 81 -7.72 -4.88 1.63
C ASN A 81 -6.62 -5.84 2.14
N THR A 82 -6.96 -6.71 3.11
CA THR A 82 -6.08 -7.76 3.62
C THR A 82 -6.56 -9.11 3.13
N TYR A 83 -5.68 -9.81 2.41
CA TYR A 83 -5.95 -11.14 1.90
C TYR A 83 -5.67 -12.20 2.98
N TYR A 84 -6.54 -13.20 3.05
CA TYR A 84 -6.41 -14.36 3.92
C TYR A 84 -6.09 -15.60 3.09
N ALA A 85 -5.18 -16.43 3.60
CA ALA A 85 -4.82 -17.68 2.96
C ALA A 85 -4.79 -18.83 3.97
N ARG A 86 -5.05 -20.04 3.46
CA ARG A 86 -4.91 -21.27 4.22
C ARG A 86 -3.94 -22.21 3.53
N ILE A 87 -3.08 -22.81 4.33
CA ILE A 87 -2.13 -23.83 3.91
C ILE A 87 -2.70 -25.17 4.32
N HIS A 88 -2.97 -26.04 3.35
CA HIS A 88 -3.40 -27.40 3.63
C HIS A 88 -2.17 -28.32 3.68
N LEU A 89 -2.06 -29.06 4.78
CA LEU A 89 -1.02 -30.03 5.06
C LEU A 89 -1.64 -31.41 5.07
N GLY A 90 -1.03 -32.36 4.36
CA GLY A 90 -1.40 -33.77 4.39
C GLY A 90 -0.27 -34.59 4.99
N ARG A 91 -0.61 -35.61 5.77
CA ARG A 91 0.38 -36.52 6.34
C ARG A 91 0.97 -37.39 5.23
N VAL A 92 2.30 -37.47 5.18
CA VAL A 92 3.00 -38.39 4.28
C VAL A 92 2.91 -39.77 4.92
N SER A 93 1.97 -40.61 4.46
CA SER A 93 1.90 -41.99 4.91
C SER A 93 3.23 -42.70 4.58
N GLY A 94 3.72 -43.52 5.52
CA GLY A 94 4.96 -44.30 5.35
C GLY A 94 4.91 -45.38 4.25
N ALA A 95 3.77 -45.56 3.56
CA ALA A 95 3.66 -46.42 2.39
C ALA A 95 3.74 -45.61 1.08
N PRO A 96 4.62 -45.98 0.13
CA PRO A 96 4.66 -45.34 -1.19
C PRO A 96 3.30 -45.50 -1.90
N GLY A 97 2.70 -44.40 -2.33
CA GLY A 97 1.46 -44.39 -3.12
C GLY A 97 0.15 -44.28 -2.33
N ALA A 98 0.18 -44.15 -1.00
CA ALA A 98 -1.03 -43.88 -0.25
C ALA A 98 -1.47 -42.40 -0.43
N PRO A 99 -2.76 -42.13 -0.67
CA PRO A 99 -3.27 -40.76 -0.69
C PRO A 99 -3.05 -40.12 0.69
N PRO A 100 -2.77 -38.81 0.77
CA PRO A 100 -2.69 -38.11 2.04
C PRO A 100 -4.01 -38.31 2.80
N THR A 101 -3.96 -39.05 3.90
CA THR A 101 -5.06 -39.21 4.85
C THR A 101 -4.88 -38.17 5.95
N ASP A 102 -5.95 -37.46 6.29
CA ASP A 102 -6.00 -36.31 7.20
C ASP A 102 -5.33 -35.04 6.65
N GLU A 103 -6.14 -34.23 5.94
CA GLU A 103 -5.78 -32.84 5.64
C GLU A 103 -6.08 -31.96 6.85
N VAL A 104 -5.06 -31.26 7.35
CA VAL A 104 -5.20 -30.17 8.30
C VAL A 104 -4.93 -28.85 7.59
N ASP A 105 -5.66 -27.79 7.93
CA ASP A 105 -5.40 -26.46 7.42
C ASP A 105 -4.88 -25.52 8.50
N VAL A 106 -3.98 -24.64 8.09
CA VAL A 106 -3.36 -23.63 8.95
C VAL A 106 -3.61 -22.26 8.34
N ASP A 107 -4.04 -21.32 9.17
CA ASP A 107 -4.20 -19.92 8.79
C ASP A 107 -2.83 -19.28 8.50
N ALA A 108 -2.73 -18.55 7.40
CA ALA A 108 -1.49 -17.93 6.97
C ALA A 108 -1.72 -16.66 6.18
N ARG A 109 -0.72 -15.76 6.20
CA ARG A 109 -0.71 -14.65 5.24
C ARG A 109 -0.44 -15.21 3.83
N PRO A 110 -0.99 -14.59 2.78
CA PRO A 110 -0.75 -15.00 1.41
C PRO A 110 0.74 -15.04 1.05
N SER A 111 1.54 -14.10 1.56
CA SER A 111 3.00 -14.07 1.35
C SER A 111 3.69 -15.37 1.79
N ASP A 112 3.30 -15.88 2.96
CA ASP A 112 3.90 -17.06 3.59
C ASP A 112 3.39 -18.33 2.89
N ALA A 113 2.09 -18.36 2.58
CA ALA A 113 1.47 -19.45 1.84
C ALA A 113 2.07 -19.62 0.44
N ILE A 114 2.24 -18.53 -0.32
CA ILE A 114 2.85 -18.55 -1.66
C ILE A 114 4.31 -19.02 -1.56
N ASN A 115 5.08 -18.50 -0.61
CA ASN A 115 6.48 -18.90 -0.41
C ASN A 115 6.63 -20.40 -0.11
N LEU A 116 5.73 -20.97 0.70
CA LEU A 116 5.72 -22.40 0.99
C LEU A 116 5.25 -23.22 -0.21
N ALA A 117 4.19 -22.79 -0.90
CA ALA A 117 3.68 -23.49 -2.08
C ALA A 117 4.74 -23.63 -3.17
N VAL A 118 5.48 -22.57 -3.47
CA VAL A 118 6.57 -22.59 -4.45
C VAL A 118 7.67 -23.59 -4.05
N ARG A 119 8.05 -23.61 -2.77
CA ARG A 119 9.11 -24.52 -2.25
C ARG A 119 8.70 -25.99 -2.19
N PHE A 120 7.41 -26.27 -1.98
CA PHE A 120 6.84 -27.62 -1.99
C PHE A 120 6.38 -28.07 -3.38
N GLY A 121 6.31 -27.16 -4.35
CA GLY A 121 5.68 -27.39 -5.65
C GLY A 121 4.19 -27.70 -5.52
N ALA A 122 3.53 -27.13 -4.51
CA ALA A 122 2.11 -27.37 -4.25
C ALA A 122 1.23 -26.48 -5.14
N PRO A 123 0.08 -27.00 -5.62
CA PRO A 123 -0.89 -26.19 -6.36
C PRO A 123 -1.46 -25.07 -5.47
N MET A 124 -1.72 -23.93 -6.12
CA MET A 124 -2.28 -22.75 -5.47
C MET A 124 -3.66 -22.47 -6.02
N TYR A 125 -4.61 -22.17 -5.14
CA TYR A 125 -5.98 -21.86 -5.50
C TYR A 125 -6.40 -20.52 -4.94
N CYS A 126 -7.25 -19.82 -5.67
CA CYS A 126 -7.91 -18.60 -5.26
C CYS A 126 -9.42 -18.78 -5.28
N SER A 127 -10.14 -18.13 -4.36
CA SER A 127 -11.60 -18.10 -4.38
C SER A 127 -12.11 -17.33 -5.60
N LYS A 128 -13.26 -17.76 -6.13
CA LYS A 128 -13.85 -17.14 -7.32
C LYS A 128 -14.20 -15.67 -7.06
N LYS A 129 -14.65 -15.34 -5.84
CA LYS A 129 -14.96 -13.97 -5.41
C LYS A 129 -13.74 -13.05 -5.54
N ILE A 130 -12.56 -13.51 -5.11
CA ILE A 130 -11.32 -12.73 -5.23
C ILE A 130 -10.90 -12.61 -6.69
N ALA A 131 -10.99 -13.70 -7.45
CA ALA A 131 -10.67 -13.66 -8.88
C ALA A 131 -11.57 -12.65 -9.63
N GLU A 132 -12.85 -12.56 -9.31
CA GLU A 132 -13.75 -11.59 -9.94
C GLU A 132 -13.52 -10.16 -9.46
N ALA A 133 -13.22 -9.97 -8.17
CA ALA A 133 -13.08 -8.62 -7.59
C ALA A 133 -11.71 -7.97 -7.83
N ALA A 134 -10.64 -8.77 -7.86
CA ALA A 134 -9.26 -8.28 -7.85
C ALA A 134 -8.43 -8.69 -9.07
N SER A 135 -9.02 -9.39 -10.04
CA SER A 135 -8.29 -9.70 -11.27
C SER A 135 -8.14 -8.47 -12.15
N ILE A 136 -6.95 -8.34 -12.72
CA ILE A 136 -6.61 -7.35 -13.73
C ILE A 136 -6.19 -8.10 -15.01
N PRO A 137 -6.39 -7.50 -16.20
CA PRO A 137 -5.94 -8.09 -17.46
C PRO A 137 -4.41 -8.34 -17.45
N PRO A 138 -3.88 -9.19 -18.35
CA PRO A 138 -2.47 -9.60 -18.32
C PRO A 138 -1.49 -8.42 -18.28
N ALA A 139 -0.39 -8.58 -17.54
CA ALA A 139 0.63 -7.56 -17.33
C ALA A 139 1.27 -7.00 -18.62
N GLU A 140 1.15 -7.70 -19.75
CA GLU A 140 1.58 -7.22 -21.08
C GLU A 140 0.77 -5.99 -21.53
N GLN A 141 -0.53 -5.95 -21.18
CA GLN A 141 -1.38 -4.77 -21.37
C GLN A 141 -1.24 -3.75 -20.25
N LEU A 142 -0.86 -4.13 -19.02
CA LEU A 142 -0.55 -3.15 -17.97
C LEU A 142 0.82 -2.49 -18.15
N GLY A 143 1.81 -3.14 -18.75
CA GLY A 143 3.08 -2.51 -19.11
C GLY A 143 2.87 -1.46 -20.20
N ALA A 144 2.09 -1.79 -21.22
CA ALA A 144 1.71 -0.86 -22.27
C ALA A 144 0.72 0.22 -21.78
N ALA A 145 -0.24 -0.11 -20.91
CA ALA A 145 -1.20 0.84 -20.35
C ALA A 145 -0.61 1.69 -19.21
N ALA A 146 0.35 1.20 -18.43
CA ALA A 146 1.08 1.98 -17.43
C ALA A 146 2.18 2.82 -18.09
N ALA A 147 2.85 2.33 -19.14
CA ALA A 147 3.74 3.16 -19.96
C ALA A 147 2.96 4.18 -20.80
N ALA A 148 1.77 3.83 -21.32
CA ALA A 148 0.88 4.78 -21.97
C ALA A 148 0.26 5.75 -20.96
N ALA A 149 -0.08 5.33 -19.74
CA ALA A 149 -0.56 6.23 -18.68
C ALA A 149 0.56 7.14 -18.16
N ALA A 150 1.81 6.68 -18.12
CA ALA A 150 2.98 7.50 -17.80
C ALA A 150 3.32 8.47 -18.95
N ALA A 151 3.16 8.05 -20.21
CA ALA A 151 3.34 8.90 -21.38
C ALA A 151 2.18 9.91 -21.57
N LEU A 152 0.94 9.53 -21.22
CA LEU A 152 -0.22 10.42 -21.15
C LEU A 152 -0.09 11.38 -19.96
N ALA A 153 0.50 10.98 -18.83
CA ALA A 153 0.80 11.88 -17.72
C ALA A 153 1.85 12.95 -18.09
N ALA A 154 2.82 12.62 -18.97
CA ALA A 154 3.75 13.59 -19.53
C ALA A 154 3.14 14.44 -20.66
N GLY A 155 2.11 13.93 -21.36
CA GLY A 155 1.44 14.59 -22.48
C GLY A 155 0.20 15.43 -22.12
N ALA A 156 -0.40 15.24 -20.94
CA ALA A 156 -1.65 15.90 -20.54
C ALA A 156 -1.44 17.30 -19.91
N ALA A 157 -0.28 17.92 -20.10
CA ALA A 157 -0.08 19.35 -19.88
C ALA A 157 -0.72 20.24 -20.98
N ARG A 158 -1.55 19.67 -21.86
CA ARG A 158 -2.39 20.42 -22.80
C ARG A 158 -3.79 19.83 -22.94
N GLY A 159 -4.71 20.41 -22.16
CA GLY A 159 -6.05 20.78 -22.62
C GLY A 159 -7.08 19.66 -22.77
N GLY A 160 -8.09 19.68 -21.90
CA GLY A 160 -9.38 19.03 -22.16
C GLY A 160 -10.15 18.68 -20.89
N ARG A 161 -11.13 19.51 -20.51
CA ARG A 161 -12.12 19.17 -19.48
C ARG A 161 -12.94 17.97 -19.96
N GLY A 162 -12.85 16.82 -19.27
CA GLY A 162 -13.71 15.67 -19.53
C GLY A 162 -13.48 14.52 -18.55
N LEU A 163 -14.42 14.35 -17.62
CA LEU A 163 -14.72 13.16 -16.81
C LEU A 163 -13.52 12.28 -16.42
N GLU A 164 -12.86 12.65 -15.32
CA GLU A 164 -11.92 11.76 -14.63
C GLU A 164 -12.64 10.47 -14.21
N SER A 165 -12.06 9.32 -14.49
CA SER A 165 -12.59 8.04 -13.99
C SER A 165 -12.44 7.96 -12.48
N ASN A 166 -13.34 7.22 -11.79
CA ASN A 166 -13.27 7.07 -10.32
C ASN A 166 -11.89 6.58 -9.83
N ALA A 167 -11.20 5.75 -10.64
CA ALA A 167 -9.86 5.29 -10.34
C ALA A 167 -8.80 6.40 -10.40
N GLU A 168 -8.93 7.34 -11.35
CA GLU A 168 -8.05 8.50 -11.46
C GLU A 168 -8.28 9.51 -10.35
N ILE A 169 -9.54 9.71 -9.95
CA ILE A 169 -9.90 10.55 -8.80
C ILE A 169 -9.26 10.01 -7.53
N VAL A 170 -9.43 8.72 -7.23
CA VAL A 170 -8.83 8.09 -6.03
C VAL A 170 -7.30 8.22 -6.04
N ARG A 171 -6.65 7.98 -7.18
CA ARG A 171 -5.20 8.13 -7.32
C ARG A 171 -4.77 9.58 -7.07
N SER A 172 -5.45 10.53 -7.69
CA SER A 172 -5.11 11.95 -7.62
C SER A 172 -5.38 12.56 -6.25
N VAL A 173 -6.44 12.15 -5.56
CA VAL A 173 -6.72 12.57 -4.18
C VAL A 173 -5.68 11.98 -3.23
N ARG A 174 -5.34 10.70 -3.37
CA ARG A 174 -4.29 10.06 -2.53
C ARG A 174 -2.91 10.70 -2.73
N GLU A 175 -2.57 11.10 -3.94
CA GLU A 175 -1.34 11.86 -4.23
C GLU A 175 -1.34 13.22 -3.53
N ALA A 176 -2.47 13.94 -3.53
CA ALA A 176 -2.60 15.21 -2.81
C ALA A 176 -2.49 15.03 -1.29
N LEU A 177 -3.10 13.98 -0.74
CA LEU A 177 -3.02 13.63 0.69
C LEU A 177 -1.57 13.30 1.12
N SER A 178 -0.81 12.58 0.28
CA SER A 178 0.58 12.22 0.58
C SER A 178 1.53 13.42 0.60
N SER A 179 1.14 14.56 0.02
CA SER A 179 1.95 15.78 0.03
C SER A 179 1.69 16.65 1.27
N TYR A 180 0.65 16.34 2.06
CA TYR A 180 0.32 17.09 3.27
C TYR A 180 1.06 16.53 4.46
N ASP A 181 1.80 17.38 5.17
CA ASP A 181 2.40 17.04 6.46
C ASP A 181 1.40 17.42 7.56
N ASP A 182 0.78 16.42 8.21
CA ASP A 182 -0.26 16.63 9.20
C ASP A 182 0.34 17.12 10.54
N PRO A 183 0.06 18.37 10.95
CA PRO A 183 0.61 18.94 12.19
C PRO A 183 0.18 18.19 13.45
N THR A 184 -0.90 17.40 13.39
CA THR A 184 -1.47 16.70 14.56
C THR A 184 -0.75 15.39 14.88
N VAL A 185 0.00 14.81 13.94
CA VAL A 185 0.68 13.50 14.12
C VAL A 185 1.65 13.55 15.30
N MET A 186 2.43 14.62 15.43
CA MET A 186 3.37 14.77 16.54
C MET A 186 2.67 14.88 17.89
N TYR A 187 1.56 15.63 17.97
CA TYR A 187 0.77 15.74 19.19
C TYR A 187 0.07 14.42 19.54
N GLN A 188 -0.37 13.64 18.55
CA GLN A 188 -0.96 12.32 18.77
C GLN A 188 0.06 11.34 19.39
N LEU A 189 1.29 11.31 18.86
CA LEU A 189 2.38 10.49 19.39
C LEU A 189 2.76 10.91 20.82
N GLN A 190 2.86 12.21 21.09
CA GLN A 190 3.14 12.73 22.42
C GLN A 190 2.04 12.42 23.43
N LYS A 191 0.78 12.50 23.00
CA LYS A 191 -0.38 12.08 23.80
C LYS A 191 -0.31 10.60 24.15
N GLU A 192 -0.01 9.72 23.19
CA GLU A 192 0.12 8.28 23.43
C GLU A 192 1.26 7.95 24.39
N LEU A 193 2.40 8.64 24.26
CA LEU A 193 3.51 8.50 25.19
C LEU A 193 3.13 8.95 26.61
N ALA A 194 2.46 10.09 26.76
CA ALA A 194 2.00 10.60 28.05
C ALA A 194 1.00 9.65 28.72
N ILE A 195 0.12 9.00 27.95
CA ILE A 195 -0.79 7.96 28.47
C ILE A 195 0.00 6.75 28.97
N LYS A 196 1.01 6.30 28.23
CA LYS A 196 1.87 5.16 28.62
C LYS A 196 2.71 5.45 29.87
N GLU A 197 3.07 6.71 30.10
CA GLU A 197 3.82 7.17 31.28
C GLU A 197 2.91 7.59 32.46
N GLU A 198 1.60 7.35 32.38
CA GLU A 198 0.60 7.75 33.40
C GLU A 198 0.54 9.28 33.68
N ARG A 199 1.01 10.10 32.72
CA ARG A 199 0.99 11.57 32.78
C ARG A 199 -0.29 12.12 32.15
N PHE A 200 -1.41 11.97 32.86
CA PHE A 200 -2.74 12.28 32.29
C PHE A 200 -3.00 13.78 32.06
N GLU A 201 -2.40 14.69 32.83
CA GLU A 201 -2.54 16.13 32.61
C GLU A 201 -1.91 16.58 31.28
N ASP A 202 -0.72 16.05 30.98
CA ASP A 202 -0.03 16.32 29.71
C ASP A 202 -0.78 15.71 28.52
N ALA A 203 -1.33 14.49 28.68
CA ALA A 203 -2.17 13.87 27.66
C ALA A 203 -3.42 14.71 27.35
N ARG A 204 -4.02 15.35 28.36
CA ARG A 204 -5.15 16.27 28.17
C ARG A 204 -4.73 17.52 27.43
N ALA A 205 -3.59 18.12 27.77
CA ALA A 205 -3.06 19.29 27.07
C ALA A 205 -2.77 19.01 25.58
N PHE A 206 -2.13 17.87 25.27
CA PHE A 206 -1.91 17.48 23.87
C PHE A 206 -3.22 17.22 23.13
N HIS A 207 -4.24 16.66 23.80
CA HIS A 207 -5.55 16.49 23.21
C HIS A 207 -6.23 17.82 22.88
N GLU A 208 -6.18 18.80 23.78
CA GLU A 208 -6.71 20.16 23.54
C GLU A 208 -6.02 20.84 22.35
N HIS A 209 -4.71 20.68 22.21
CA HIS A 209 -3.95 21.17 21.05
C HIS A 209 -4.39 20.51 19.74
N ILE A 210 -4.60 19.19 19.71
CA ILE A 210 -5.11 18.49 18.52
C ILE A 210 -6.50 19.03 18.13
N VAL A 211 -7.40 19.20 19.10
CA VAL A 211 -8.75 19.73 18.84
C VAL A 211 -8.69 21.17 18.33
N HIS A 212 -7.77 21.99 18.86
CA HIS A 212 -7.54 23.34 18.38
C HIS A 212 -7.07 23.36 16.92
N GLU A 213 -6.08 22.55 16.55
CA GLU A 213 -5.60 22.41 15.17
C GLU A 213 -6.71 21.91 14.23
N MET A 214 -7.48 20.90 14.65
CA MET A 214 -8.61 20.38 13.88
C MET A 214 -9.71 21.42 13.61
N THR A 215 -9.85 22.42 14.47
CA THR A 215 -10.90 23.46 14.33
C THR A 215 -10.42 24.70 13.60
N HIS A 216 -9.16 25.08 13.76
CA HIS A 216 -8.62 26.33 13.23
C HIS A 216 -7.93 26.15 11.87
N ASN A 217 -7.29 25.00 11.64
CA ASN A 217 -6.55 24.74 10.42
C ASN A 217 -7.51 24.42 9.26
N ARG A 218 -7.56 25.31 8.26
CA ARG A 218 -8.45 25.14 7.09
C ARG A 218 -8.00 23.97 6.22
N LEU A 219 -6.69 23.79 6.00
CA LEU A 219 -6.14 22.72 5.17
C LEU A 219 -6.40 21.34 5.77
N LEU A 220 -6.19 21.19 7.08
CA LEU A 220 -6.45 19.93 7.79
C LEU A 220 -7.92 19.51 7.68
N ARG A 221 -8.85 20.46 7.81
CA ARG A 221 -10.29 20.17 7.64
C ARG A 221 -10.63 19.73 6.22
N MET A 222 -10.00 20.32 5.20
CA MET A 222 -10.19 19.90 3.81
C MET A 222 -9.62 18.50 3.56
N VAL A 223 -8.46 18.19 4.16
CA VAL A 223 -7.84 16.86 4.13
C VAL A 223 -8.74 15.80 4.76
N VAL A 224 -9.24 16.05 5.97
CA VAL A 224 -10.17 15.14 6.67
C VAL A 224 -11.48 14.97 5.87
N ALA A 225 -12.01 16.03 5.26
CA ALA A 225 -13.20 15.95 4.41
C ALA A 225 -12.94 15.14 3.13
N MET A 226 -11.76 15.26 2.52
CA MET A 226 -11.35 14.43 1.37
C MET A 226 -11.25 12.95 1.73
N GLU A 227 -10.62 12.62 2.86
CA GLU A 227 -10.52 11.24 3.34
C GLU A 227 -11.89 10.63 3.64
N THR A 228 -12.76 11.40 4.28
CA THR A 228 -14.14 10.98 4.59
C THR A 228 -14.95 10.76 3.30
N ALA A 229 -14.85 11.67 2.32
CA ALA A 229 -15.54 11.54 1.04
C ALA A 229 -15.05 10.32 0.24
N LEU A 230 -13.74 10.01 0.30
CA LEU A 230 -13.19 8.79 -0.30
C LEU A 230 -13.70 7.52 0.40
N ALA A 231 -13.77 7.52 1.73
CA ALA A 231 -14.28 6.39 2.51
C ALA A 231 -15.77 6.11 2.22
N ASP A 232 -16.55 7.16 2.02
CA ASP A 232 -17.99 7.09 1.69
C ASP A 232 -18.27 6.79 0.20
N GLY A 233 -17.25 6.71 -0.66
CA GLY A 233 -17.42 6.50 -2.09
C GLY A 233 -17.98 7.72 -2.86
N ARG A 234 -17.94 8.92 -2.26
CA ARG A 234 -18.38 10.19 -2.87
C ARG A 234 -17.24 10.81 -3.69
N TYR A 235 -16.92 10.18 -4.83
CA TYR A 235 -15.75 10.55 -5.65
C TYR A 235 -15.82 11.97 -6.24
N ASP A 236 -17.00 12.42 -6.69
CA ASP A 236 -17.17 13.77 -7.24
C ASP A 236 -16.91 14.88 -6.20
N GLU A 237 -17.23 14.61 -4.93
CA GLU A 237 -16.99 15.53 -3.83
C GLU A 237 -15.51 15.55 -3.44
N ALA A 238 -14.87 14.38 -3.40
CA ALA A 238 -13.43 14.27 -3.19
C ALA A 238 -12.62 15.00 -4.28
N ALA A 239 -13.05 14.92 -5.55
CA ALA A 239 -12.42 15.63 -6.66
C ALA A 239 -12.54 17.17 -6.51
N LYS A 240 -13.71 17.67 -6.11
CA LYS A 240 -13.93 19.11 -5.84
C LYS A 240 -13.06 19.61 -4.69
N LEU A 241 -13.04 18.86 -3.59
CA LEU A 241 -12.25 19.19 -2.40
C LEU A 241 -10.74 19.18 -2.70
N ARG A 242 -10.27 18.24 -3.53
CA ARG A 242 -8.88 18.20 -4.03
C ARG A 242 -8.53 19.44 -4.83
N ASP A 243 -9.38 19.83 -5.77
CA ASP A 243 -9.14 20.99 -6.62
C ASP A 243 -9.12 22.29 -5.80
N GLU A 244 -9.98 22.39 -4.78
CA GLU A 244 -9.97 23.49 -3.83
C GLU A 244 -8.68 23.47 -2.98
N TYR A 245 -8.27 22.31 -2.48
CA TYR A 245 -7.04 22.14 -1.71
C TYR A 245 -5.80 22.59 -2.50
N ARG A 246 -5.70 22.20 -3.78
CA ARG A 246 -4.62 22.65 -4.67
C ARG A 246 -4.62 24.15 -4.89
N ARG A 247 -5.81 24.78 -4.98
CA ARG A 247 -5.92 26.25 -5.10
C ARG A 247 -5.40 26.95 -3.85
N VAL A 248 -5.83 26.52 -2.66
CA VAL A 248 -5.41 27.13 -1.39
C VAL A 248 -3.90 27.01 -1.19
N ILE A 249 -3.29 25.86 -1.49
CA ILE A 249 -1.83 25.70 -1.43
C ILE A 249 -1.12 26.63 -2.41
N THR A 250 -1.65 26.77 -3.64
CA THR A 250 -1.05 27.64 -4.64
C THR A 250 -1.16 29.12 -4.22
N GLU A 251 -2.28 29.51 -3.62
CA GLU A 251 -2.51 30.86 -3.06
C GLU A 251 -1.60 31.15 -1.87
N GLU A 252 -1.45 30.22 -0.93
CA GLU A 252 -0.54 30.36 0.22
C GLU A 252 0.93 30.40 -0.22
N ALA A 253 1.32 29.60 -1.22
CA ALA A 253 2.66 29.65 -1.83
C ALA A 253 2.94 30.99 -2.52
N LEU A 254 1.94 31.58 -3.19
CA LEU A 254 2.03 32.92 -3.80
C LEU A 254 2.10 34.04 -2.75
N HIS A 255 1.43 33.89 -1.61
CA HIS A 255 1.51 34.84 -0.51
C HIS A 255 2.85 34.77 0.24
N ALA A 256 3.40 33.58 0.46
CA ALA A 256 4.73 33.40 1.05
C ALA A 256 5.88 33.97 0.19
N HIS A 257 5.70 33.98 -1.14
CA HIS A 257 6.67 34.56 -2.08
C HIS A 257 6.61 36.10 -2.17
N LYS A 258 5.46 36.71 -1.81
CA LYS A 258 5.30 38.17 -1.73
C LYS A 258 5.78 38.75 -0.40
N SER A 259 5.68 38.00 0.70
CA SER A 259 6.17 38.44 2.02
C SER A 259 7.71 38.38 2.16
N SER A 260 8.41 37.62 1.30
CA SER A 260 9.88 37.53 1.29
C SER A 260 10.57 38.47 0.29
N GLY A 261 9.81 39.16 -0.58
CA GLY A 261 10.34 40.03 -1.64
C GLY A 261 10.25 41.54 -1.39
N GLY A 262 9.75 41.98 -0.23
CA GLY A 262 9.55 43.39 0.11
C GLY A 262 10.57 43.91 1.13
N GLY A 263 11.85 44.00 0.75
CA GLY A 263 12.91 44.40 1.68
C GLY A 263 14.20 44.89 1.03
N SER A 264 14.14 45.62 -0.09
CA SER A 264 15.32 46.34 -0.59
C SER A 264 14.90 47.55 -1.44
N GLY A 265 15.09 48.76 -0.90
CA GLY A 265 14.81 49.99 -1.65
C GLY A 265 14.75 51.29 -0.84
N GLY A 266 15.89 51.71 -0.29
CA GLY A 266 16.30 53.13 -0.30
C GLY A 266 15.77 54.09 0.78
N ALA A 267 16.69 54.57 1.63
CA ALA A 267 16.80 56.00 1.95
C ALA A 267 18.21 56.28 2.52
N ALA A 268 19.08 56.78 1.65
CA ALA A 268 20.25 57.55 2.04
C ALA A 268 19.88 59.04 2.05
N GLN A 269 20.12 59.72 3.17
CA GLN A 269 20.25 61.18 3.41
C GLN A 269 19.98 61.39 4.91
N GLY A 270 20.78 62.05 5.74
CA GLY A 270 22.01 62.83 5.61
C GLY A 270 22.19 63.63 6.92
N LYS A 271 23.42 64.10 7.16
CA LYS A 271 23.83 65.16 8.10
C LYS A 271 23.88 64.77 9.60
N GLU A 272 25.05 64.76 10.25
CA GLU A 272 25.97 65.86 10.57
C GLU A 272 25.58 66.58 11.87
N GLU A 273 26.53 66.51 12.81
CA GLU A 273 26.85 67.48 13.88
C GLU A 273 26.14 67.54 15.25
N GLN A 274 27.05 67.65 16.24
CA GLN A 274 26.98 68.36 17.52
C GLN A 274 26.23 67.68 18.67
N ARG A 275 26.78 67.54 19.89
CA ARG A 275 28.02 68.03 20.50
C ARG A 275 28.24 67.27 21.80
#